data_AF-A0A1G9Y3C7-F1
#
_entry.id   AF-A0A1G9Y3C7-F1
#
_cell.length_a   1.000
_cell.length_b   1.000
_cell.length_c   1.000
_cell.angle_alpha   90.00
_cell.angle_beta   90.00
_cell.angle_gamma   90.00
#
_symmetry.space_group_name_H-M   'P 1'
#
loop_
_entity.id
_entity.type
_entity.pdbx_description
1 polymer ?
#
loop_
_entity_poly.entity_id
_entity_poly.type
_entity_poly.pdbx_seq_one_letter_code
_entity_poly.pdbx_strand_id
1 'polypeptide(L)' 'MRKKAELITRISLLKRKIDQCLDERDRQGFYHLSLELKVCQHYLEACTTNHKVRYKRGFEQKRGNFLNS' A
#
# COMPACT_ATOMS: atom_id res chain seq x y z
N MET A 1 0.00 -12.44 -5.76
CA MET A 1 -0.91 -12.20 -4.62
C MET A 1 -0.23 -12.35 -3.25
N ARG A 2 0.55 -13.42 -2.99
CA ARG A 2 1.18 -13.69 -1.68
C ARG A 2 2.00 -12.52 -1.08
N LYS A 3 2.88 -11.88 -1.87
CA LYS A 3 3.71 -10.75 -1.40
C LYS A 3 2.91 -9.52 -0.92
N LYS A 4 1.73 -9.27 -1.49
CA LYS A 4 0.87 -8.15 -1.05
C LYS A 4 0.19 -8.45 0.28
N ALA A 5 -0.31 -9.67 0.46
CA ALA A 5 -0.93 -10.11 1.71
C ALA A 5 0.08 -10.10 2.87
N GLU A 6 1.32 -10.52 2.60
CA GLU A 6 2.42 -10.46 3.57
C GLU A 6 2.77 -9.01 3.95
N LEU A 7 2.82 -8.10 2.98
CA LEU A 7 3.04 -6.68 3.23
C LEU A 7 1.90 -6.03 4.05
N ILE A 8 0.66 -6.35 3.73
CA ILE A 8 -0.51 -5.88 4.48
C ILE A 8 -0.45 -6.38 5.92
N THR A 9 -0.11 -7.65 6.12
CA THR A 9 0.06 -8.25 7.44
C THR A 9 1.16 -7.52 8.23
N ARG A 10 2.30 -7.24 7.59
CA ARG A 10 3.42 -6.51 8.20
C ARG A 10 3.04 -5.07 8.58
N ILE A 11 2.27 -4.38 7.73
CA ILE A 11 1.73 -3.04 8.03
C ILE A 11 0.81 -3.08 9.26
N SER A 12 -0.10 -4.06 9.34
CA SER A 12 -0.99 -4.22 10.49
C SER A 12 -0.21 -4.50 11.79
N LEU A 13 0.85 -5.31 11.71
CA LEU A 13 1.73 -5.62 12.83
C LEU A 13 2.51 -4.38 13.31
N LEU A 14 3.04 -3.58 12.37
CA LEU A 14 3.73 -2.33 12.67
C LEU A 14 2.80 -1.32 13.37
N LYS A 15 1.56 -1.16 12.89
CA LYS A 15 0.57 -0.30 13.56
C LYS A 15 0.34 -0.70 15.02
N ARG A 16 0.13 -1.99 15.27
CA ARG A 16 -0.08 -2.49 16.63
C ARG A 16 1.13 -2.25 17.55
N LYS A 17 2.35 -2.37 17.02
CA LYS A 17 3.57 -2.04 17.79
C LYS A 17 3.71 -0.54 18.04
N ILE A 18 3.29 0.30 17.09
CA ILE A 18 3.25 1.76 17.27
C ILE A 18 2.28 2.12 18.40
N ASP A 19 1.10 1.50 18.44
CA ASP A 19 0.14 1.69 19.54
C ASP A 19 0.76 1.30 20.89
N GLN A 20 1.50 0.18 20.96
CA GLN A 20 2.23 -0.22 22.16
C GLN A 20 3.34 0.78 22.57
N CYS A 21 4.09 1.32 21.62
CA CYS A 21 5.09 2.35 21.91
C CYS A 21 4.44 3.64 22.47
N LEU A 22 3.20 3.95 22.08
CA LEU A 22 2.47 5.09 22.65
C LEU A 22 2.08 4.83 24.11
N ASP A 23 1.65 3.61 24.45
CA ASP A 23 1.37 3.20 25.83
C ASP A 23 2.64 3.25 26.70
N GLU A 24 3.78 2.79 26.18
CA GLU A 24 5.06 2.76 26.89
C GLU A 24 5.79 4.12 26.89
N ARG A 25 5.23 5.15 26.23
CA ARG A 25 5.86 6.46 25.97
C ARG A 25 7.25 6.38 25.31
N ASP A 26 7.50 5.30 24.57
CA ASP A 26 8.77 5.08 23.88
C ASP A 26 8.83 5.86 22.56
N ARG A 27 9.32 7.10 22.65
CA ARG A 27 9.43 8.00 21.49
C ARG A 27 10.38 7.47 20.41
N GLN A 28 11.43 6.75 20.81
CA GLN A 28 12.44 6.29 19.87
C GLN A 28 11.94 5.10 19.04
N GLY A 29 11.29 4.12 19.67
CA GLY A 29 10.62 3.01 18.98
C GLY A 29 9.44 3.50 18.16
N PHE A 30 8.64 4.45 18.66
CA PHE A 30 7.58 5.08 17.86
C PHE A 30 8.13 5.71 16.57
N TYR A 31 9.22 6.46 16.64
CA TYR A 31 9.84 7.10 15.48
C TYR A 31 10.36 6.06 14.47
N HIS A 32 11.10 5.05 14.95
CA HIS A 32 11.64 4.00 14.10
C HIS A 32 10.54 3.19 13.41
N LEU A 33 9.53 2.76 14.15
CA LEU A 33 8.40 1.99 13.63
C LEU A 33 7.55 2.82 12.66
N SER A 34 7.40 4.12 12.90
CA SER A 34 6.69 5.03 11.99
C SER A 34 7.43 5.21 10.66
N LEU A 35 8.77 5.25 10.68
CA LEU A 35 9.58 5.26 9.46
C LEU A 35 9.40 3.95 8.67
N GLU A 36 9.50 2.80 9.35
CA GLU A 36 9.31 1.50 8.70
C GLU A 36 7.90 1.35 8.12
N LEU A 37 6.88 1.87 8.81
CA LEU A 37 5.49 1.90 8.33
C LEU A 37 5.37 2.72 7.04
N LYS A 38 5.97 3.93 6.99
CA LYS A 38 5.95 4.78 5.79
C LYS A 38 6.59 4.07 4.58
N VAL A 39 7.73 3.40 4.78
CA VAL A 39 8.39 2.63 3.72
C VAL A 39 7.49 1.51 3.21
N CYS A 40 6.87 0.75 4.11
CA CYS A 40 5.95 -0.31 3.74
C CYS A 40 4.73 0.22 2.97
N GLN A 41 4.19 1.37 3.38
CA GLN A 41 3.07 2.02 2.69
C GLN A 41 3.46 2.50 1.29
N HIS A 42 4.61 3.16 1.13
CA HIS A 42 5.11 3.56 -0.19
C HIS A 42 5.36 2.37 -1.10
N TYR A 43 5.91 1.28 -0.58
CA TYR A 43 6.11 0.06 -1.36
C TYR A 43 4.79 -0.58 -1.78
N LEU A 44 3.80 -0.63 -0.88
CA LEU A 44 2.46 -1.12 -1.19
C LEU A 44 1.79 -0.23 -2.25
N GLU A 45 1.91 1.08 -2.11
CA GLU A 45 1.40 2.05 -3.08
C GLU A 45 2.04 1.81 -4.43
N ALA A 46 3.37 1.80 -4.55
CA ALA A 46 4.09 1.50 -5.79
C ALA A 46 3.70 0.15 -6.42
N CYS A 47 3.46 -0.88 -5.61
CA CYS A 47 2.95 -2.18 -6.06
C CYS A 47 1.49 -2.14 -6.55
N THR A 48 0.71 -1.13 -6.17
CA THR A 48 -0.67 -0.90 -6.62
C THR A 48 -0.76 0.11 -7.76
N THR A 49 0.08 1.14 -7.85
CA THR A 49 0.13 2.09 -8.98
C THR A 49 0.66 1.42 -10.24
N ASN A 50 1.70 0.60 -10.14
CA ASN A 50 2.16 -0.25 -11.26
C ASN A 50 1.07 -1.22 -11.73
N HIS A 51 0.15 -1.61 -10.84
CA HIS A 51 -1.03 -2.39 -11.20
C HIS A 51 -2.07 -1.50 -11.92
N LYS A 52 -2.38 -0.30 -11.40
CA LYS A 52 -3.34 0.62 -12.06
C LYS A 52 -2.93 1.00 -13.49
N VAL A 53 -1.64 1.23 -13.78
CA VAL A 53 -1.17 1.52 -15.15
C VAL A 53 -1.36 0.33 -16.09
N ARG A 54 -1.27 -0.91 -15.58
CA ARG A 54 -1.50 -2.13 -16.36
C ARG A 54 -2.98 -2.42 -16.61
N TYR A 55 -3.87 -2.05 -15.67
CA TYR A 55 -5.32 -2.26 -15.82
C TYR A 55 -6.00 -1.12 -16.58
N LYS A 56 -5.49 0.12 -16.51
CA LYS A 56 -6.05 1.24 -17.28
C LYS A 56 -5.86 1.07 -18.80
N ARG A 57 -4.77 0.40 -19.22
CA ARG A 57 -4.54 0.02 -20.63
C ARG A 57 -5.49 -1.06 -21.17
N GLY A 58 -6.25 -1.76 -20.31
CA GLY A 58 -7.23 -2.76 -20.70
C GLY A 58 -8.68 -2.25 -20.84
N PHE A 59 -8.99 -1.06 -20.29
CA PHE A 59 -10.34 -0.49 -20.32
C PHE A 59 -10.51 0.68 -21.30
N GLU A 60 -9.44 1.24 -21.84
CA GLU A 60 -9.49 2.31 -22.86
C GLU A 60 -9.45 1.78 -24.32
N GLN A 61 -9.56 0.46 -24.55
CA GLN A 61 -9.63 -0.11 -25.91
C GLN A 61 -11.04 -0.56 -26.33
N LYS A 62 -12.06 -0.46 -25.46
CA LYS A 62 -13.46 -0.86 -25.76
C LYS A 62 -14.49 0.25 -25.54
N ARG A 63 -14.16 1.50 -25.89
CA ARG A 63 -15.16 2.60 -25.97
C ARG A 63 -15.13 3.37 -27.30
N GLY A 64 -14.47 2.84 -28.33
CA GLY A 64 -14.31 3.49 -29.64
C GLY A 64 -15.18 2.98 -30.79
N ASN A 65 -16.08 2.00 -30.59
CA ASN A 65 -16.81 1.36 -31.70
C ASN A 65 -18.35 1.44 -31.60
N PHE A 66 -18.91 2.41 -30.87
CA PHE A 66 -20.37 2.53 -30.72
C PHE A 66 -20.99 3.85 -31.21
N LEU A 67 -20.23 4.71 -31.91
CA LEU A 67 -20.83 5.85 -32.62
C LEU A 67 -20.08 6.10 -33.92
N ASN A 68 -20.58 5.52 -35.01
CA ASN A 68 -20.70 6.14 -36.34
C ASN A 68 -21.42 5.12 -37.23
N SER A 69 -22.75 5.19 -37.16
CA SER A 69 -23.65 4.74 -38.22
C SER A 69 -24.46 5.95 -38.67
#